data_AF-A0A5B3GNB1-F1
#
_entry.id   AF-A0A5B3GNB1-F1
#
_cell.length_a   1.000
_cell.length_b   1.000
_cell.length_c   1.000
_cell.angle_alpha   90.00
_cell.angle_beta   90.00
_cell.angle_gamma   90.00
#
_symmetry.space_group_name_H-M   'P 1'
#
loop_
_entity.id
_entity.type
_entity.pdbx_description
1 polymer ?
#
loop_
_entity_poly.entity_id
_entity_poly.type
_entity_poly.pdbx_seq_one_letter_code
_entity_poly.pdbx_strand_id
1 'polypeptide(L)'
;MKHIKVFAPGTVANLGCGFDVMGLTLDGVGDVLEVGVAENAEGFEIRNRSGVELPGNVEENVITPAVRALLEAYGRPVRIEVEILEKIAPGSGIGSSAASSAAAVYGVNELLGRPFSGKQLVEFAMMGEALLGGTPHADNVGPALLGGVVLVRGYRPFDIVRLPVPDNFFYAVAHGFHNVPGVEVVVLYPEGKISRLQECQMTALGGNIHPLRVAGTFDDCQRLVKELFADAPFRKRRRVTSANSINLLRWIPQAFYYFYGYCQWRQATGGDRPVVVVPSGNYGNLAAGMLARRMGLPLGGFVAASNVNDVVPEFIRTGVYRPRPSVRTPANAMDVGAPSNFERMLWLCDGDPEMLRAELEGFRCDDASIRRTIDELYERHGYFSDPHSAVGYAASAAVDKPGFYLSTAHPAKFGEVIESVTGSRVPLPERLERLTRRPQCSEPLAADLAAFEEFVANV
;
A
#
# COMPACT_ATOMS: atom_id res chain seq x y z
N MET A 1 31.46 -21.55 26.47
CA MET A 1 30.37 -20.76 25.87
C MET A 1 29.40 -21.71 25.22
N LYS A 2 28.10 -21.59 25.49
CA LYS A 2 27.05 -22.37 24.82
C LYS A 2 26.60 -21.63 23.56
N HIS A 3 26.19 -22.35 22.52
CA HIS A 3 25.74 -21.75 21.27
C HIS A 3 24.37 -22.30 20.85
N ILE A 4 23.59 -21.49 20.16
CA ILE A 4 22.32 -21.88 19.54
C ILE A 4 22.17 -21.16 18.20
N LYS A 5 21.67 -21.87 17.18
CA LYS A 5 21.27 -21.26 15.91
C LYS A 5 19.78 -20.96 15.95
N VAL A 6 19.42 -19.71 15.68
CA VAL A 6 18.05 -19.18 15.78
C VAL A 6 17.62 -18.64 14.42
N PHE A 7 16.46 -19.07 13.97
CA PHE A 7 15.74 -18.45 12.86
C PHE A 7 14.66 -17.54 13.45
N ALA A 8 14.67 -16.27 13.07
CA ALA A 8 13.56 -15.36 13.33
C ALA A 8 12.84 -15.05 12.02
N PRO A 9 11.52 -15.29 11.93
CA PRO A 9 10.77 -14.99 10.73
C PRO A 9 10.74 -13.48 10.46
N GLY A 10 10.74 -13.13 9.18
CA GLY A 10 10.43 -11.78 8.73
C GLY A 10 8.98 -11.44 9.06
N THR A 11 8.69 -10.15 9.14
CA THR A 11 7.37 -9.68 9.54
C THR A 11 6.90 -8.55 8.64
N VAL A 12 5.59 -8.41 8.55
CA VAL A 12 4.98 -7.20 8.00
C VAL A 12 4.15 -6.57 9.08
N ALA A 13 4.33 -5.27 9.26
CA ALA A 13 3.50 -4.48 10.13
C ALA A 13 2.96 -3.28 9.37
N ASN A 14 2.57 -2.22 10.08
CA ASN A 14 2.02 -1.02 9.45
C ASN A 14 0.81 -1.30 8.55
N LEU A 15 0.00 -2.27 8.97
CA LEU A 15 -1.22 -2.65 8.26
C LEU A 15 -2.35 -1.66 8.54
N GLY A 16 -2.92 -1.10 7.47
CA GLY A 16 -4.07 -0.21 7.58
C GLY A 16 -3.69 1.13 8.19
N CYS A 17 -4.57 1.70 9.00
CA CYS A 17 -4.44 3.08 9.45
C CYS A 17 -4.38 3.14 10.97
N GLY A 18 -3.46 3.95 11.49
CA GLY A 18 -2.98 3.83 12.87
C GLY A 18 -1.69 3.01 12.94
N PHE A 19 -0.72 3.35 12.08
CA PHE A 19 0.62 2.74 11.97
C PHE A 19 1.21 2.26 13.32
N ASP A 20 1.95 1.15 13.30
CA ASP A 20 2.60 0.51 14.46
C ASP A 20 1.71 -0.23 15.51
N VAL A 21 0.48 -0.63 15.15
CA VAL A 21 -0.42 -1.38 16.07
C VAL A 21 -0.64 -2.84 15.72
N MET A 22 -0.37 -3.28 14.49
CA MET A 22 -0.60 -4.66 14.06
C MET A 22 0.51 -5.13 13.14
N GLY A 23 0.96 -6.37 13.35
CA GLY A 23 1.85 -7.05 12.42
C GLY A 23 1.62 -8.55 12.35
N LEU A 24 2.23 -9.16 11.34
CA LEU A 24 2.07 -10.56 10.99
C LEU A 24 3.42 -11.22 10.64
N THR A 25 3.54 -12.51 10.97
CA THR A 25 4.74 -13.35 10.79
C THR A 25 4.78 -14.06 9.44
N LEU A 26 5.84 -13.87 8.66
CA LEU A 26 5.97 -14.49 7.34
C LEU A 26 6.54 -15.91 7.41
N ASP A 27 6.04 -16.77 6.54
CA ASP A 27 6.57 -18.10 6.34
C ASP A 27 7.80 -18.08 5.42
N GLY A 28 8.86 -18.79 5.82
CA GLY A 28 10.00 -19.12 4.96
C GLY A 28 11.02 -18.01 4.68
N VAL A 29 10.77 -16.76 5.08
CA VAL A 29 11.71 -15.63 4.99
C VAL A 29 12.05 -15.17 6.39
N GLY A 30 13.32 -14.89 6.69
CA GLY A 30 13.75 -14.53 8.04
C GLY A 30 15.25 -14.24 8.13
N ASP A 31 15.67 -13.78 9.31
CA ASP A 31 17.08 -13.67 9.66
C ASP A 31 17.52 -14.95 10.39
N VAL A 32 18.77 -15.36 10.17
CA VAL A 32 19.38 -16.50 10.86
C VAL A 32 20.61 -16.02 11.62
N LEU A 33 20.60 -16.21 12.93
CA LEU A 33 21.70 -15.85 13.84
C LEU A 33 22.22 -17.10 14.54
N GLU A 34 23.53 -17.14 14.79
CA GLU A 34 24.13 -18.00 15.79
C GLU A 34 24.47 -17.15 17.03
N VAL A 35 23.91 -17.52 18.17
CA VAL A 35 24.03 -16.80 19.44
C VAL A 35 24.85 -17.64 20.41
N GLY A 36 25.91 -17.05 20.95
CA GLY A 36 26.81 -17.60 21.96
C GLY A 36 26.66 -16.90 23.30
N VAL A 37 26.56 -17.68 24.39
CA VAL A 37 26.40 -17.17 25.77
C VAL A 37 27.42 -17.82 26.71
N ALA A 38 28.12 -17.01 27.49
CA ALA A 38 28.92 -17.45 28.63
C ALA A 38 28.56 -16.63 29.88
N GLU A 39 27.95 -17.29 30.85
CA GLU A 39 27.63 -16.70 32.15
C GLU A 39 28.91 -16.40 32.96
N ASN A 40 28.85 -15.38 33.83
CA ASN A 40 29.96 -14.93 34.68
C ASN A 40 31.17 -14.38 33.92
N ALA A 41 30.93 -13.81 32.73
CA ALA A 41 31.93 -13.13 31.93
C ALA A 41 31.32 -11.85 31.31
N GLU A 42 32.16 -10.91 30.89
CA GLU A 42 31.73 -9.72 30.16
C GLU A 42 32.24 -9.74 28.71
N GLY A 43 31.58 -8.99 27.85
CA GLY A 43 31.95 -8.84 26.44
C GLY A 43 30.74 -8.98 25.53
N PHE A 44 30.77 -8.24 24.42
CA PHE A 44 29.71 -8.22 23.45
C PHE A 44 30.31 -8.10 22.04
N GLU A 45 30.13 -9.11 21.21
CA GLU A 45 30.67 -9.14 19.86
C GLU A 45 29.59 -9.50 18.84
N ILE A 46 29.57 -8.80 17.71
CA ILE A 46 28.72 -9.13 16.55
C ILE A 46 29.61 -9.33 15.33
N ARG A 47 29.46 -10.48 14.67
CA ARG A 47 30.09 -10.82 13.40
C ARG A 47 29.05 -10.98 12.30
N ASN A 48 29.45 -10.69 11.07
CA ASN A 48 28.56 -10.72 9.93
C ASN A 48 29.09 -11.66 8.85
N ARG A 49 28.29 -12.67 8.49
CA ARG A 49 28.53 -13.58 7.36
C ARG A 49 27.38 -13.60 6.34
N SER A 50 26.41 -12.70 6.48
CA SER A 50 25.21 -12.66 5.64
C SER A 50 25.41 -12.09 4.23
N GLY A 51 26.59 -11.55 3.93
CA GLY A 51 26.86 -10.85 2.65
C GLY A 51 26.18 -9.48 2.52
N VAL A 52 25.37 -9.05 3.50
CA VAL A 52 24.77 -7.71 3.58
C VAL A 52 25.68 -6.80 4.38
N GLU A 53 25.93 -5.57 3.91
CA GLU A 53 26.74 -4.59 4.67
C GLU A 53 26.01 -4.16 5.96
N LEU A 54 26.76 -4.14 7.08
CA LEU A 54 26.25 -3.76 8.41
C LEU A 54 27.09 -2.62 8.98
N PRO A 55 26.56 -1.85 9.95
CA PRO A 55 27.34 -0.85 10.67
C PRO A 55 28.62 -1.46 11.23
N GLY A 56 29.76 -0.81 10.99
CA GLY A 56 31.06 -1.26 11.52
C GLY A 56 31.18 -1.10 13.03
N ASN A 57 30.37 -0.23 13.62
CA ASN A 57 30.26 -0.02 15.05
C ASN A 57 29.16 -0.92 15.64
N VAL A 58 29.51 -1.75 16.63
CA VAL A 58 28.57 -2.67 17.29
C VAL A 58 27.42 -1.92 17.98
N GLU A 59 27.65 -0.70 18.47
CA GLU A 59 26.65 0.13 19.14
C GLU A 59 25.52 0.59 18.20
N GLU A 60 25.80 0.64 16.89
CA GLU A 60 24.84 1.02 15.85
C GLU A 60 24.03 -0.17 15.32
N ASN A 61 24.29 -1.38 15.84
CA ASN A 61 23.54 -2.57 15.48
C ASN A 61 22.31 -2.74 16.39
N VAL A 62 21.13 -2.94 15.80
CA VAL A 62 19.84 -3.14 16.50
C VAL A 62 19.82 -4.29 17.51
N ILE A 63 20.72 -5.26 17.37
CA ILE A 63 20.88 -6.37 18.31
C ILE A 63 21.41 -5.86 19.66
N THR A 64 22.28 -4.85 19.66
CA THR A 64 22.97 -4.35 20.85
C THR A 64 22.02 -3.77 21.90
N PRO A 65 21.17 -2.77 21.61
CA PRO A 65 20.24 -2.24 22.61
C PRO A 65 19.21 -3.29 23.06
N ALA A 66 18.80 -4.20 22.17
CA ALA A 66 17.88 -5.27 22.51
C ALA A 66 18.45 -6.27 23.53
N VAL A 67 19.67 -6.78 23.28
CA VAL A 67 20.32 -7.72 24.19
C VAL A 67 20.73 -7.02 25.49
N ARG A 68 21.16 -5.76 25.45
CA ARG A 68 21.49 -5.01 26.67
C ARG A 68 20.29 -4.83 27.60
N ALA A 69 19.11 -4.49 27.06
CA ALA A 69 17.89 -4.40 27.86
C ALA A 69 17.56 -5.74 28.56
N LEU A 70 17.76 -6.86 27.86
CA LEU A 70 17.62 -8.19 28.45
C LEU A 70 18.65 -8.45 29.55
N LEU A 71 19.93 -8.15 29.31
CA LEU A 71 21.02 -8.40 30.28
C LEU A 71 20.88 -7.52 31.53
N GLU A 72 20.46 -6.27 31.37
CA GLU A 72 20.13 -5.37 32.48
C GLU A 72 19.03 -5.97 33.35
N ALA A 73 17.97 -6.49 32.75
CA ALA A 73 16.90 -7.20 33.47
C ALA A 73 17.38 -8.53 34.10
N TYR A 74 18.37 -9.21 33.50
CA TYR A 74 18.92 -10.46 34.03
C TYR A 74 19.82 -10.23 35.25
N GLY A 75 20.50 -9.09 35.31
CA GLY A 75 21.23 -8.63 36.50
C GLY A 75 22.51 -9.41 36.83
N ARG A 76 23.04 -10.20 35.87
CA ARG A 76 24.30 -10.95 36.03
C ARG A 76 25.22 -10.71 34.82
N PRO A 77 26.55 -10.73 35.00
CA PRO A 77 27.48 -10.59 33.90
C PRO A 77 27.38 -11.78 32.96
N VAL A 78 27.16 -11.50 31.67
CA VAL A 78 27.08 -12.49 30.61
C VAL A 78 27.84 -11.96 29.39
N ARG A 79 28.75 -12.77 28.86
CA ARG A 79 29.42 -12.51 27.59
C ARG A 79 28.55 -13.04 26.46
N ILE A 80 28.34 -12.20 25.45
CA ILE A 80 27.52 -12.48 24.27
C ILE A 80 28.40 -12.45 23.01
N GLU A 81 28.22 -13.45 22.17
CA GLU A 81 28.73 -13.48 20.80
C GLU A 81 27.55 -13.71 19.86
N VAL A 82 27.44 -12.93 18.79
CA VAL A 82 26.41 -13.11 17.77
C VAL A 82 27.06 -13.16 16.40
N GLU A 83 26.77 -14.21 15.64
CA GLU A 83 27.13 -14.30 14.23
C GLU A 83 25.86 -14.25 13.37
N ILE A 84 25.75 -13.25 12.50
CA ILE A 84 24.62 -13.10 11.58
C ILE A 84 24.94 -13.90 10.33
N LEU A 85 24.19 -14.98 10.09
CA LEU A 85 24.43 -15.94 9.01
C LEU A 85 23.63 -15.61 7.75
N GLU A 86 22.37 -15.23 7.90
CA GLU A 86 21.49 -14.81 6.81
C GLU A 86 20.72 -13.58 7.26
N LYS A 87 20.51 -12.64 6.33
CA LYS A 87 19.84 -11.38 6.62
C LYS A 87 18.88 -11.00 5.51
N ILE A 88 17.65 -10.69 5.89
CA ILE A 88 16.66 -10.04 5.04
C ILE A 88 17.27 -8.73 4.50
N ALA A 89 17.07 -8.46 3.21
CA ALA A 89 17.58 -7.25 2.58
C ALA A 89 17.07 -5.99 3.33
N PRO A 90 17.96 -5.07 3.74
CA PRO A 90 17.57 -3.82 4.39
C PRO A 90 16.59 -3.01 3.53
N GLY A 91 15.59 -2.39 4.16
CA GLY A 91 14.60 -1.57 3.44
C GLY A 91 13.58 -2.35 2.59
N SER A 92 13.56 -3.68 2.68
CA SER A 92 12.55 -4.56 2.04
C SER A 92 11.12 -4.36 2.56
N GLY A 93 10.97 -3.83 3.78
CA GLY A 93 9.68 -3.78 4.46
C GLY A 93 9.26 -5.11 5.10
N ILE A 94 10.18 -6.08 5.21
CA ILE A 94 9.97 -7.40 5.85
C ILE A 94 10.53 -7.45 7.30
N GLY A 95 10.71 -6.29 7.93
CA GLY A 95 11.09 -6.24 9.35
C GLY A 95 12.45 -6.88 9.68
N SER A 96 13.49 -6.68 8.85
CA SER A 96 14.84 -7.23 9.10
C SER A 96 15.41 -6.84 10.47
N SER A 97 15.23 -5.59 10.89
CA SER A 97 15.69 -5.13 12.21
C SER A 97 15.02 -5.91 13.34
N ALA A 98 13.70 -6.05 13.26
CA ALA A 98 12.90 -6.79 14.22
C ALA A 98 13.28 -8.27 14.27
N ALA A 99 13.51 -8.91 13.12
CA ALA A 99 13.96 -10.30 13.04
C ALA A 99 15.32 -10.49 13.71
N SER A 100 16.31 -9.62 13.42
CA SER A 100 17.62 -9.64 14.07
C SER A 100 17.52 -9.49 15.60
N SER A 101 16.77 -8.49 16.08
CA SER A 101 16.60 -8.24 17.52
C SER A 101 15.84 -9.39 18.20
N ALA A 102 14.78 -9.92 17.56
CA ALA A 102 14.01 -11.05 18.04
C ALA A 102 14.85 -12.33 18.17
N ALA A 103 15.61 -12.68 17.12
CA ALA A 103 16.49 -13.85 17.13
C ALA A 103 17.53 -13.76 18.26
N ALA A 104 18.12 -12.58 18.45
CA ALA A 104 19.13 -12.38 19.47
C ALA A 104 18.56 -12.52 20.89
N VAL A 105 17.49 -11.80 21.24
CA VAL A 105 16.90 -11.89 22.60
C VAL A 105 16.34 -13.28 22.87
N TYR A 106 15.77 -13.94 21.87
CA TYR A 106 15.30 -15.32 21.98
C TYR A 106 16.47 -16.27 22.26
N GLY A 107 17.53 -16.23 21.46
CA GLY A 107 18.71 -17.08 21.63
C GLY A 107 19.39 -16.90 22.98
N VAL A 108 19.54 -15.65 23.44
CA VAL A 108 20.09 -15.37 24.77
C VAL A 108 19.17 -15.92 25.87
N ASN A 109 17.86 -15.68 25.78
CA ASN A 109 16.90 -16.18 26.76
C ASN A 109 16.91 -17.72 26.83
N GLU A 110 16.95 -18.42 25.69
CA GLU A 110 17.04 -19.88 25.64
C GLU A 110 18.30 -20.39 26.33
N LEU A 111 19.47 -19.81 26.03
CA LEU A 111 20.75 -20.27 26.59
C LEU A 111 20.91 -19.96 28.09
N LEU A 112 20.19 -18.96 28.60
CA LEU A 112 20.08 -18.62 30.02
C LEU A 112 18.99 -19.42 30.76
N GLY A 113 18.29 -20.35 30.10
CA GLY A 113 17.29 -21.19 30.74
C GLY A 113 15.88 -20.57 30.83
N ARG A 114 15.54 -19.69 29.86
CA ARG A 114 14.24 -19.02 29.70
C ARG A 114 13.77 -18.20 30.91
N PRO A 115 14.60 -17.28 31.46
CA PRO A 115 14.20 -16.43 32.59
C PRO A 115 13.07 -15.44 32.25
N PHE A 116 12.82 -15.13 30.97
CA PHE A 116 11.85 -14.13 30.54
C PHE A 116 10.72 -14.72 29.68
N SER A 117 9.52 -14.15 29.84
CA SER A 117 8.34 -14.46 29.04
C SER A 117 8.40 -13.86 27.64
N GLY A 118 7.61 -14.39 26.69
CA GLY A 118 7.55 -13.85 25.32
C GLY A 118 7.20 -12.36 25.26
N LYS A 119 6.33 -11.87 26.17
CA LYS A 119 6.01 -10.44 26.28
C LYS A 119 7.24 -9.60 26.65
N GLN A 120 8.04 -10.05 27.62
CA GLN A 120 9.26 -9.37 28.03
C GLN A 120 10.32 -9.40 26.92
N LEU A 121 10.41 -10.50 26.16
CA LEU A 121 11.29 -10.55 25.00
C LEU A 121 10.90 -9.51 23.94
N VAL A 122 9.60 -9.28 23.73
CA VAL A 122 9.13 -8.21 22.84
C VAL A 122 9.57 -6.85 23.38
N GLU A 123 9.39 -6.58 24.68
CA GLU A 123 9.83 -5.32 25.31
C GLU A 123 11.34 -5.07 25.13
N PHE A 124 12.18 -6.10 25.27
CA PHE A 124 13.62 -5.99 25.03
C PHE A 124 13.93 -5.72 23.56
N ALA A 125 13.36 -6.51 22.64
CA ALA A 125 13.65 -6.38 21.22
C ALA A 125 13.14 -5.05 20.62
N MET A 126 12.11 -4.42 21.19
CA MET A 126 11.68 -3.06 20.83
C MET A 126 12.78 -2.00 21.01
N MET A 127 13.77 -2.23 21.87
CA MET A 127 14.91 -1.31 22.03
C MET A 127 15.81 -1.29 20.80
N GLY A 128 15.82 -2.38 20.02
CA GLY A 128 16.45 -2.43 18.70
C GLY A 128 15.77 -1.50 17.70
N GLU A 129 14.44 -1.51 17.67
CA GLU A 129 13.65 -0.62 16.81
C GLU A 129 13.81 0.85 17.20
N ALA A 130 13.91 1.15 18.50
CA ALA A 130 14.12 2.51 19.01
C ALA A 130 15.42 3.17 18.48
N LEU A 131 16.45 2.37 18.21
CA LEU A 131 17.71 2.86 17.62
C LEU A 131 17.52 3.40 16.20
N LEU A 132 16.62 2.80 15.41
CA LEU A 132 16.36 3.19 14.02
C LEU A 132 15.23 4.22 13.92
N GLY A 133 14.12 3.99 14.62
CA GLY A 133 12.88 4.77 14.53
C GLY A 133 12.75 5.88 15.57
N GLY A 134 13.69 6.01 16.50
CA GLY A 134 13.66 6.98 17.60
C GLY A 134 12.59 6.70 18.67
N THR A 135 11.74 5.68 18.48
CA THR A 135 10.70 5.25 19.41
C THR A 135 10.61 3.73 19.46
N PRO A 136 10.45 3.11 20.65
CA PRO A 136 10.20 1.67 20.74
C PRO A 136 8.80 1.32 20.23
N HIS A 137 8.70 0.43 19.24
CA HIS A 137 7.43 -0.11 18.74
C HIS A 137 7.49 -1.63 18.56
N ALA A 138 6.37 -2.31 18.83
CA ALA A 138 6.26 -3.76 18.94
C ALA A 138 5.62 -4.42 17.71
N ASP A 139 5.27 -3.65 16.71
CA ASP A 139 4.46 -4.06 15.56
C ASP A 139 5.13 -5.14 14.69
N ASN A 140 6.43 -5.03 14.46
CA ASN A 140 7.24 -6.04 13.77
C ASN A 140 7.85 -7.05 14.75
N VAL A 141 8.31 -6.58 15.92
CA VAL A 141 8.97 -7.44 16.92
C VAL A 141 8.01 -8.46 17.54
N GLY A 142 6.77 -8.04 17.80
CA GLY A 142 5.70 -8.87 18.33
C GLY A 142 5.46 -10.13 17.51
N PRO A 143 5.11 -10.04 16.21
CA PRO A 143 4.94 -11.21 15.36
C PRO A 143 6.24 -11.99 15.15
N ALA A 144 7.42 -11.36 15.16
CA ALA A 144 8.69 -12.09 15.03
C ALA A 144 8.93 -13.06 16.21
N LEU A 145 8.52 -12.67 17.42
CA LEU A 145 8.68 -13.48 18.64
C LEU A 145 7.48 -14.38 18.97
N LEU A 146 6.25 -13.87 18.79
CA LEU A 146 5.03 -14.56 19.23
C LEU A 146 4.38 -15.41 18.12
N GLY A 147 4.74 -15.15 16.86
CA GLY A 147 4.18 -15.81 15.70
C GLY A 147 2.73 -15.40 15.39
N GLY A 148 2.30 -15.62 14.14
CA GLY A 148 0.94 -15.37 13.68
C GLY A 148 0.63 -13.89 13.49
N VAL A 149 -0.59 -13.49 13.84
CA VAL A 149 -1.05 -12.09 13.76
C VAL A 149 -1.08 -11.51 15.17
N VAL A 150 -0.40 -10.38 15.35
CA VAL A 150 -0.22 -9.75 16.65
C VAL A 150 -0.77 -8.33 16.63
N LEU A 151 -1.55 -8.00 17.66
CA LEU A 151 -2.14 -6.69 17.88
C LEU A 151 -1.58 -6.07 19.16
N VAL A 152 -1.05 -4.86 19.03
CA VAL A 152 -0.63 -3.99 20.13
C VAL A 152 -1.84 -3.15 20.55
N ARG A 153 -2.35 -3.37 21.76
CA ARG A 153 -3.50 -2.65 22.32
C ARG A 153 -3.07 -1.40 23.09
N GLY A 154 -1.82 -1.35 23.55
CA GLY A 154 -1.25 -0.18 24.22
C GLY A 154 0.23 -0.35 24.52
N TYR A 155 0.95 0.78 24.63
CA TYR A 155 2.34 0.82 25.10
C TYR A 155 2.45 1.26 26.57
N ARG A 156 1.39 1.86 27.13
CA ARG A 156 1.33 2.34 28.52
C ARG A 156 -0.07 2.14 29.11
N PRO A 157 -0.35 0.99 29.78
CA PRO A 157 0.56 -0.14 29.99
C PRO A 157 0.86 -0.90 28.68
N PHE A 158 2.00 -1.57 28.60
CA PHE A 158 2.31 -2.41 27.45
C PHE A 158 1.37 -3.61 27.41
N ASP A 159 0.64 -3.74 26.31
CA ASP A 159 -0.40 -4.74 26.13
C ASP A 159 -0.42 -5.20 24.67
N ILE A 160 -0.17 -6.49 24.49
CA ILE A 160 0.01 -7.13 23.20
C ILE A 160 -0.69 -8.48 23.22
N VAL A 161 -1.41 -8.80 22.15
CA VAL A 161 -2.17 -10.06 22.02
C VAL A 161 -1.92 -10.69 20.67
N ARG A 162 -1.78 -12.01 20.66
CA ARG A 162 -1.85 -12.80 19.42
C ARG A 162 -3.32 -13.03 19.09
N LEU A 163 -3.73 -12.61 17.90
CA LEU A 163 -5.09 -12.79 17.42
C LEU A 163 -5.30 -14.24 16.93
N PRO A 164 -6.44 -14.87 17.26
CA PRO A 164 -6.82 -16.10 16.61
C PRO A 164 -7.11 -15.82 15.14
N VAL A 165 -6.49 -16.60 14.25
CA VAL A 165 -6.75 -16.56 12.80
C VAL A 165 -7.21 -17.94 12.32
N PRO A 166 -8.12 -18.02 11.35
CA PRO A 166 -8.51 -19.29 10.73
C PRO A 166 -7.32 -20.03 10.11
N ASP A 167 -7.35 -21.37 10.09
CA ASP A 167 -6.28 -22.19 9.51
C ASP A 167 -6.06 -21.95 8.00
N ASN A 168 -7.07 -21.39 7.31
CA ASN A 168 -7.01 -21.01 5.90
C ASN A 168 -6.72 -19.52 5.68
N PHE A 169 -6.25 -18.80 6.70
CA PHE A 169 -5.81 -17.42 6.57
C PHE A 169 -4.40 -17.37 5.96
N PHE A 170 -4.30 -16.87 4.74
CA PHE A 170 -3.04 -16.63 4.04
C PHE A 170 -2.91 -15.16 3.71
N TYR A 171 -1.69 -14.65 3.76
CA TYR A 171 -1.37 -13.31 3.30
C TYR A 171 0.01 -13.34 2.62
N ALA A 172 0.22 -12.43 1.67
CA ALA A 172 1.45 -12.38 0.89
C ALA A 172 1.98 -10.95 0.87
N VAL A 173 3.30 -10.81 1.02
CA VAL A 173 3.98 -9.53 0.92
C VAL A 173 4.37 -9.34 -0.52
N ALA A 174 3.64 -8.48 -1.20
CA ALA A 174 4.08 -7.98 -2.49
C ALA A 174 5.04 -6.82 -2.22
N HIS A 175 6.34 -7.04 -2.40
CA HIS A 175 7.21 -5.90 -2.70
C HIS A 175 6.67 -5.21 -3.95
N GLY A 176 6.86 -3.89 -4.04
CA GLY A 176 6.75 -3.24 -5.33
C GLY A 176 7.54 -4.05 -6.35
N PHE A 177 6.94 -4.36 -7.50
CA PHE A 177 7.43 -5.43 -8.37
C PHE A 177 8.81 -5.18 -9.01
N HIS A 178 9.49 -4.07 -8.70
CA HIS A 178 10.81 -3.74 -9.23
C HIS A 178 11.90 -4.61 -8.58
N ASN A 179 12.70 -5.26 -9.42
CA ASN A 179 13.79 -6.18 -9.08
C ASN A 179 13.38 -7.36 -8.20
N VAL A 180 12.11 -7.80 -8.31
CA VAL A 180 11.64 -9.02 -7.64
C VAL A 180 12.04 -10.23 -8.49
N PRO A 181 12.89 -11.16 -8.00
CA PRO A 181 13.32 -12.31 -8.79
C PRO A 181 12.15 -13.16 -9.28
N GLY A 182 12.15 -13.48 -10.58
CA GLY A 182 11.11 -14.30 -11.21
C GLY A 182 9.79 -13.56 -11.49
N VAL A 183 9.78 -12.23 -11.38
CA VAL A 183 8.63 -11.38 -11.72
C VAL A 183 9.03 -10.40 -12.82
N GLU A 184 8.25 -10.37 -13.90
CA GLU A 184 8.34 -9.37 -14.95
C GLU A 184 7.11 -8.47 -14.93
N VAL A 185 7.30 -7.16 -15.10
CA VAL A 185 6.24 -6.17 -14.96
C VAL A 185 6.03 -5.43 -16.25
N VAL A 186 4.95 -5.79 -16.95
CA VAL A 186 4.58 -5.12 -18.20
C VAL A 186 3.53 -4.04 -17.91
N VAL A 187 3.87 -2.78 -18.19
CA VAL A 187 3.00 -1.62 -17.93
C VAL A 187 2.52 -1.02 -19.24
N LEU A 188 1.25 -1.23 -19.58
CA LEU A 188 0.63 -0.59 -20.74
C LEU A 188 0.16 0.82 -20.38
N TYR A 189 0.53 1.82 -21.19
CA TYR A 189 -0.01 3.17 -21.08
C TYR A 189 -0.26 3.78 -22.46
N PRO A 190 -1.32 4.61 -22.62
CA PRO A 190 -1.62 5.21 -23.91
C PRO A 190 -0.62 6.32 -24.26
N GLU A 191 -0.04 6.23 -25.45
CA GLU A 191 0.95 7.18 -25.96
C GLU A 191 0.39 8.62 -25.99
N GLY A 192 1.12 9.56 -25.39
CA GLY A 192 0.76 10.99 -25.38
C GLY A 192 -0.47 11.37 -24.56
N LYS A 193 -1.07 10.43 -23.79
CA LYS A 193 -2.33 10.66 -23.05
C LYS A 193 -2.18 10.63 -21.52
N ILE A 194 -0.96 10.48 -21.00
CA ILE A 194 -0.63 10.60 -19.56
C ILE A 194 0.24 11.83 -19.31
N SER A 195 0.30 12.32 -18.06
CA SER A 195 1.16 13.46 -17.74
C SER A 195 2.64 13.08 -17.81
N ARG A 196 3.51 14.06 -18.09
CA ARG A 196 4.97 13.84 -18.16
C ARG A 196 5.51 13.21 -16.89
N LEU A 197 5.04 13.66 -15.72
CA LEU A 197 5.47 13.10 -14.45
C LEU A 197 5.02 11.65 -14.28
N GLN A 198 3.78 11.31 -14.65
CA GLN A 198 3.28 9.92 -14.61
C GLN A 198 4.12 9.02 -15.52
N GLU A 199 4.46 9.48 -16.72
CA GLU A 199 5.33 8.75 -17.65
C GLU A 199 6.72 8.51 -17.04
N CYS A 200 7.35 9.53 -16.45
CA CYS A 200 8.63 9.37 -15.75
C CYS A 200 8.56 8.32 -14.64
N GLN A 201 7.47 8.27 -13.86
CA GLN A 201 7.33 7.29 -12.78
C GLN A 201 7.30 5.84 -13.29
N MET A 202 6.76 5.61 -14.49
CA MET A 202 6.68 4.29 -15.10
C MET A 202 7.97 3.91 -15.85
N THR A 203 8.62 4.90 -16.49
CA THR A 203 9.69 4.67 -17.46
C THR A 203 11.10 4.83 -16.91
N ALA A 204 11.28 5.40 -15.72
CA ALA A 204 12.61 5.68 -15.17
C ALA A 204 13.18 4.57 -14.27
N LEU A 205 12.51 3.43 -14.11
CA LEU A 205 12.92 2.39 -13.16
C LEU A 205 14.02 1.48 -13.73
N GLY A 206 13.79 0.88 -14.90
CA GLY A 206 14.64 -0.14 -15.49
C GLY A 206 14.47 -1.52 -14.83
N GLY A 207 15.41 -2.44 -15.09
CA GLY A 207 15.38 -3.80 -14.53
C GLY A 207 14.28 -4.66 -15.16
N ASN A 208 13.44 -5.26 -14.33
CA ASN A 208 12.30 -6.12 -14.71
C ASN A 208 11.00 -5.35 -15.01
N ILE A 209 11.10 -4.02 -15.23
CA ILE A 209 9.96 -3.16 -15.54
C ILE A 209 9.98 -2.84 -17.03
N HIS A 210 8.90 -3.18 -17.72
CA HIS A 210 8.72 -3.08 -19.17
C HIS A 210 7.54 -2.15 -19.50
N PRO A 211 7.76 -0.83 -19.62
CA PRO A 211 6.73 0.12 -19.99
C PRO A 211 6.49 0.09 -21.50
N LEU A 212 5.24 -0.17 -21.90
CA LEU A 212 4.82 -0.20 -23.29
C LEU A 212 3.92 0.99 -23.61
N ARG A 213 4.35 1.84 -24.54
CA ARG A 213 3.56 2.97 -25.05
C ARG A 213 2.62 2.45 -26.15
N VAL A 214 1.34 2.36 -25.81
CA VAL A 214 0.30 1.83 -26.69
C VAL A 214 -0.22 2.94 -27.59
N ALA A 215 -0.20 2.70 -28.91
CA ALA A 215 -0.81 3.59 -29.91
C ALA A 215 -2.35 3.50 -29.86
N GLY A 216 -2.96 3.96 -28.76
CA GLY A 216 -4.39 3.79 -28.48
C GLY A 216 -4.91 4.64 -27.33
N THR A 217 -5.99 4.19 -26.70
CA THR A 217 -6.63 4.81 -25.53
C THR A 217 -6.37 4.02 -24.25
N PHE A 218 -6.79 4.54 -23.10
CA PHE A 218 -6.78 3.78 -21.85
C PHE A 218 -7.68 2.53 -21.94
N ASP A 219 -8.83 2.65 -22.62
CA ASP A 219 -9.74 1.53 -22.85
C ASP A 219 -9.08 0.44 -23.72
N ASP A 220 -8.25 0.82 -24.70
CA ASP A 220 -7.44 -0.14 -25.48
C ASP A 220 -6.43 -0.89 -24.61
N CYS A 221 -5.68 -0.17 -23.75
CA CYS A 221 -4.76 -0.82 -22.80
C CYS A 221 -5.52 -1.81 -21.89
N GLN A 222 -6.69 -1.42 -21.39
CA GLN A 222 -7.50 -2.28 -20.53
C GLN A 222 -8.05 -3.48 -21.29
N ARG A 223 -8.48 -3.29 -22.55
CA ARG A 223 -8.97 -4.35 -23.44
C ARG A 223 -7.88 -5.38 -23.69
N LEU A 224 -6.68 -4.96 -24.08
CA LEU A 224 -5.54 -5.86 -24.31
C LEU A 224 -5.22 -6.72 -23.08
N VAL A 225 -5.21 -6.11 -21.89
CA VAL A 225 -4.99 -6.83 -20.63
C VAL A 225 -6.11 -7.85 -20.40
N LYS A 226 -7.38 -7.48 -20.59
CA LYS A 226 -8.53 -8.39 -20.41
C LYS A 226 -8.52 -9.55 -21.40
N GLU A 227 -8.21 -9.28 -22.67
CA GLU A 227 -8.12 -10.29 -23.72
C GLU A 227 -6.99 -11.29 -23.42
N LEU A 228 -5.81 -10.82 -23.01
CA LEU A 228 -4.71 -11.68 -22.56
C LEU A 228 -5.13 -12.57 -21.37
N PHE A 229 -5.89 -12.04 -20.41
CA PHE A 229 -6.42 -12.83 -19.30
C PHE A 229 -7.53 -13.81 -19.72
N ALA A 230 -8.24 -13.53 -20.82
CA ALA A 230 -9.24 -14.45 -21.36
C ALA A 230 -8.60 -15.59 -22.15
N ASP A 231 -7.42 -15.38 -22.74
CA ASP A 231 -6.70 -16.40 -23.51
C ASP A 231 -6.23 -17.57 -22.62
N ALA A 232 -6.99 -18.67 -22.65
CA ALA A 232 -6.69 -19.87 -21.90
C ALA A 232 -5.42 -20.59 -22.41
N PRO A 233 -5.18 -20.76 -23.73
CA PRO A 233 -3.92 -21.26 -24.25
C PRO A 233 -2.67 -20.52 -23.74
N PHE A 234 -2.70 -19.18 -23.74
CA PHE A 234 -1.62 -18.32 -23.28
C PHE A 234 -1.38 -18.51 -21.78
N ARG A 235 -2.44 -18.46 -20.97
CA ARG A 235 -2.36 -18.67 -19.50
C ARG A 235 -1.88 -20.05 -19.08
N LYS A 236 -2.08 -21.08 -19.93
CA LYS A 236 -1.49 -22.41 -19.68
C LYS A 236 0.03 -22.43 -19.85
N ARG A 237 0.59 -21.55 -20.68
CA ARG A 237 2.04 -21.44 -20.95
C ARG A 237 2.73 -20.42 -20.06
N ARG A 238 2.05 -19.33 -19.69
CA ARG A 238 2.59 -18.20 -18.91
C ARG A 238 1.69 -17.89 -17.71
N ARG A 239 2.30 -17.73 -16.54
CA ARG A 239 1.61 -17.27 -15.33
C ARG A 239 1.49 -15.74 -15.37
N VAL A 240 0.34 -15.23 -15.77
CA VAL A 240 0.04 -13.80 -15.80
C VAL A 240 -0.89 -13.41 -14.65
N THR A 241 -0.69 -12.22 -14.09
CA THR A 241 -1.58 -11.60 -13.09
C THR A 241 -1.60 -10.08 -13.27
N SER A 242 -2.64 -9.40 -12.78
CA SER A 242 -2.79 -7.95 -12.91
C SER A 242 -2.48 -7.25 -11.60
N ALA A 243 -1.82 -6.10 -11.67
CA ALA A 243 -1.68 -5.17 -10.54
C ALA A 243 -2.77 -4.07 -10.51
N ASN A 244 -3.75 -4.14 -11.41
CA ASN A 244 -4.85 -3.18 -11.49
C ASN A 244 -6.04 -3.55 -10.59
N SER A 245 -7.02 -2.66 -10.46
CA SER A 245 -8.18 -2.90 -9.60
C SER A 245 -9.03 -4.09 -10.04
N ILE A 246 -8.79 -4.67 -11.22
CA ILE A 246 -9.32 -5.98 -11.62
C ILE A 246 -8.87 -7.08 -10.65
N ASN A 247 -7.70 -6.96 -10.01
CA ASN A 247 -7.21 -7.89 -9.00
C ASN A 247 -7.89 -7.65 -7.64
N LEU A 248 -8.41 -8.72 -7.02
CA LEU A 248 -9.02 -8.68 -5.68
C LEU A 248 -8.06 -8.14 -4.61
N LEU A 249 -6.77 -8.47 -4.73
CA LEU A 249 -5.71 -8.03 -3.81
C LEU A 249 -5.41 -6.53 -3.92
N ARG A 250 -5.86 -5.84 -4.97
CA ARG A 250 -5.85 -4.38 -5.03
C ARG A 250 -7.19 -3.78 -4.60
N TRP A 251 -8.29 -4.49 -4.78
CA TRP A 251 -9.61 -4.01 -4.43
C TRP A 251 -9.87 -4.06 -2.92
N ILE A 252 -9.64 -5.20 -2.26
CA ILE A 252 -9.97 -5.40 -0.84
C ILE A 252 -9.22 -4.42 0.07
N PRO A 253 -7.89 -4.21 -0.05
CA PRO A 253 -7.17 -3.32 0.87
C PRO A 253 -7.63 -1.85 0.81
N GLN A 254 -8.29 -1.44 -0.28
CA GLN A 254 -8.85 -0.10 -0.38
C GLN A 254 -9.97 0.14 0.64
N ALA A 255 -10.64 -0.91 1.13
CA ALA A 255 -11.65 -0.78 2.18
C ALA A 255 -11.05 -0.23 3.49
N PHE A 256 -9.77 -0.45 3.77
CA PHE A 256 -9.15 -0.09 5.05
C PHE A 256 -9.13 1.41 5.30
N TYR A 257 -8.86 2.23 4.28
CA TYR A 257 -8.87 3.68 4.47
C TYR A 257 -10.28 4.27 4.63
N TYR A 258 -11.35 3.53 4.29
CA TYR A 258 -12.71 3.93 4.64
C TYR A 258 -12.96 3.81 6.15
N PHE A 259 -12.49 2.72 6.77
CA PHE A 259 -12.54 2.57 8.23
C PHE A 259 -11.79 3.71 8.93
N TYR A 260 -10.61 4.06 8.41
CA TYR A 260 -9.84 5.18 8.95
C TYR A 260 -10.51 6.53 8.75
N GLY A 261 -10.95 6.83 7.53
CA GLY A 261 -11.67 8.06 7.24
C GLY A 261 -12.90 8.21 8.13
N TYR A 262 -13.64 7.12 8.35
CA TYR A 262 -14.76 7.08 9.30
C TYR A 262 -14.32 7.38 10.73
N CYS A 263 -13.27 6.72 11.25
CA CYS A 263 -12.79 6.96 12.61
C CYS A 263 -12.35 8.41 12.83
N GLN A 264 -11.58 8.96 11.87
CA GLN A 264 -11.13 10.35 11.91
C GLN A 264 -12.31 11.32 11.86
N TRP A 265 -13.26 11.10 10.95
CA TRP A 265 -14.44 11.94 10.81
C TRP A 265 -15.33 11.90 12.07
N ARG A 266 -15.55 10.71 12.63
CA ARG A 266 -16.33 10.54 13.87
C ARG A 266 -15.65 11.20 15.06
N GLN A 267 -14.33 11.08 15.18
CA GLN A 267 -13.57 11.77 16.21
C GLN A 267 -13.69 13.30 16.09
N ALA A 268 -13.68 13.83 14.87
CA ALA A 268 -13.76 15.27 14.62
C ALA A 268 -15.17 15.85 14.77
N THR A 269 -16.22 15.07 14.46
CA THR A 269 -17.59 15.60 14.32
C THR A 269 -18.59 15.03 15.33
N GLY A 270 -18.29 13.89 15.95
CA GLY A 270 -19.25 13.13 16.76
C GLY A 270 -20.39 12.47 15.96
N GLY A 271 -20.37 12.57 14.63
CA GLY A 271 -21.40 11.97 13.78
C GLY A 271 -21.22 10.45 13.63
N ASP A 272 -22.31 9.76 13.28
CA ASP A 272 -22.33 8.30 13.18
C ASP A 272 -22.46 7.74 11.75
N ARG A 273 -22.97 8.52 10.79
CA ARG A 273 -23.29 8.02 9.43
C ARG A 273 -22.84 8.96 8.31
N PRO A 274 -21.52 9.06 8.04
CA PRO A 274 -21.02 9.97 7.02
C PRO A 274 -21.39 9.51 5.61
N VAL A 275 -21.72 10.46 4.73
CA VAL A 275 -21.77 10.22 3.28
C VAL A 275 -20.35 10.35 2.72
N VAL A 276 -19.90 9.39 1.91
CA VAL A 276 -18.55 9.41 1.35
C VAL A 276 -18.58 9.76 -0.13
N VAL A 277 -17.91 10.85 -0.50
CA VAL A 277 -17.83 11.32 -1.89
C VAL A 277 -16.56 10.78 -2.54
N VAL A 278 -16.72 10.08 -3.66
CA VAL A 278 -15.61 9.35 -4.30
C VAL A 278 -15.44 9.80 -5.76
N PRO A 279 -14.38 10.57 -6.07
CA PRO A 279 -13.94 10.79 -7.45
C PRO A 279 -13.69 9.45 -8.15
N SER A 280 -14.49 9.14 -9.18
CA SER A 280 -14.61 7.80 -9.73
C SER A 280 -14.43 7.76 -11.25
N GLY A 281 -13.41 7.01 -11.69
CA GLY A 281 -13.21 6.56 -13.07
C GLY A 281 -13.62 5.10 -13.23
N ASN A 282 -12.73 4.18 -12.87
CA ASN A 282 -12.97 2.74 -13.01
C ASN A 282 -13.76 2.11 -11.84
N TYR A 283 -14.26 2.91 -10.90
CA TYR A 283 -15.10 2.55 -9.74
C TYR A 283 -14.55 1.56 -8.71
N GLY A 284 -13.28 1.16 -8.79
CA GLY A 284 -12.68 0.24 -7.82
C GLY A 284 -12.62 0.79 -6.39
N ASN A 285 -12.38 2.10 -6.24
CA ASN A 285 -12.34 2.78 -4.94
C ASN A 285 -13.74 2.80 -4.29
N LEU A 286 -14.76 3.27 -5.03
CA LEU A 286 -16.15 3.30 -4.53
C LEU A 286 -16.64 1.90 -4.16
N ALA A 287 -16.38 0.90 -5.02
CA ALA A 287 -16.74 -0.49 -4.73
C ALA A 287 -16.07 -1.02 -3.45
N ALA A 288 -14.86 -0.56 -3.11
CA ALA A 288 -14.20 -0.92 -1.86
C ALA A 288 -14.84 -0.23 -0.64
N GLY A 289 -15.35 1.00 -0.81
CA GLY A 289 -16.18 1.66 0.19
C GLY A 289 -17.48 0.90 0.46
N MET A 290 -18.16 0.46 -0.61
CA MET A 290 -19.34 -0.40 -0.49
C MET A 290 -19.01 -1.72 0.21
N LEU A 291 -17.86 -2.34 -0.10
CA LEU A 291 -17.38 -3.52 0.63
C LEU A 291 -17.20 -3.23 2.12
N ALA A 292 -16.56 -2.11 2.50
CA ALA A 292 -16.41 -1.70 3.90
C ALA A 292 -17.76 -1.53 4.60
N ARG A 293 -18.76 -0.96 3.91
CA ARG A 293 -20.14 -0.86 4.43
C ARG A 293 -20.74 -2.24 4.71
N ARG A 294 -20.55 -3.22 3.82
CA ARG A 294 -21.02 -4.60 4.06
C ARG A 294 -20.26 -5.34 5.16
N MET A 295 -19.01 -4.95 5.43
CA MET A 295 -18.27 -5.41 6.58
C MET A 295 -18.80 -4.84 7.91
N GLY A 296 -19.75 -3.89 7.87
CA GLY A 296 -20.40 -3.31 9.05
C GLY A 296 -20.03 -1.86 9.34
N LEU A 297 -19.22 -1.20 8.51
CA LEU A 297 -18.91 0.23 8.68
C LEU A 297 -20.19 1.07 8.45
N PRO A 298 -20.64 1.89 9.43
CA PRO A 298 -21.94 2.56 9.35
C PRO A 298 -21.89 3.82 8.46
N LEU A 299 -21.70 3.65 7.16
CA LEU A 299 -21.71 4.75 6.19
C LEU A 299 -23.14 5.15 5.81
N GLY A 300 -23.36 6.44 5.59
CA GLY A 300 -24.64 7.05 5.21
C GLY A 300 -25.02 6.85 3.73
N GLY A 301 -24.05 6.48 2.90
CA GLY A 301 -24.20 6.33 1.45
C GLY A 301 -22.95 6.82 0.72
N PHE A 302 -22.98 6.80 -0.61
CA PHE A 302 -21.85 7.24 -1.43
C PHE A 302 -22.29 8.21 -2.52
N VAL A 303 -21.38 9.11 -2.89
CA VAL A 303 -21.53 9.94 -4.09
C VAL A 303 -20.51 9.50 -5.14
N ALA A 304 -21.02 8.99 -6.26
CA ALA A 304 -20.28 8.66 -7.46
C ALA A 304 -19.98 9.95 -8.25
N ALA A 305 -18.83 10.57 -7.97
CA ALA A 305 -18.43 11.82 -8.61
C ALA A 305 -17.58 11.55 -9.85
N SER A 306 -18.11 11.79 -11.05
CA SER A 306 -17.40 11.64 -12.32
C SER A 306 -17.14 12.99 -12.98
N ASN A 307 -16.15 13.01 -13.87
CA ASN A 307 -16.01 14.10 -14.83
C ASN A 307 -17.09 13.96 -15.93
N VAL A 308 -16.86 14.48 -17.15
CA VAL A 308 -17.83 14.31 -18.25
C VAL A 308 -18.06 12.85 -18.67
N ASN A 309 -17.20 11.92 -18.25
CA ASN A 309 -17.35 10.47 -18.44
C ASN A 309 -18.28 9.89 -17.37
N ASP A 310 -19.57 10.20 -17.50
CA ASP A 310 -20.58 10.07 -16.45
C ASP A 310 -21.46 8.82 -16.59
N VAL A 311 -20.93 7.70 -17.08
CA VAL A 311 -21.70 6.48 -17.35
C VAL A 311 -22.46 5.98 -16.11
N VAL A 312 -21.85 6.04 -14.93
CA VAL A 312 -22.51 5.62 -13.68
C VAL A 312 -23.46 6.69 -13.14
N PRO A 313 -23.12 8.01 -13.11
CA PRO A 313 -24.14 9.03 -12.83
C PRO A 313 -25.36 8.98 -13.76
N GLU A 314 -25.18 8.69 -15.06
CA GLU A 314 -26.31 8.46 -15.98
C GLU A 314 -27.11 7.21 -15.60
N PHE A 315 -26.45 6.10 -15.29
CA PHE A 315 -27.12 4.89 -14.78
C PHE A 315 -27.93 5.19 -13.52
N ILE A 316 -27.39 5.94 -12.56
CA ILE A 316 -28.10 6.30 -11.32
C ILE A 316 -29.40 7.06 -11.63
N ARG A 317 -29.36 8.00 -12.59
CA ARG A 317 -30.53 8.78 -13.01
C ARG A 317 -31.53 8.00 -13.85
N THR A 318 -31.06 7.12 -14.73
CA THR A 318 -31.89 6.51 -15.80
C THR A 318 -32.24 5.04 -15.57
N GLY A 319 -31.50 4.35 -14.71
CA GLY A 319 -31.55 2.88 -14.57
C GLY A 319 -30.84 2.12 -15.69
N VAL A 320 -30.29 2.79 -16.70
CA VAL A 320 -29.70 2.14 -17.88
C VAL A 320 -28.19 2.33 -17.91
N TYR A 321 -27.45 1.23 -17.83
CA TYR A 321 -26.00 1.23 -17.97
C TYR A 321 -25.60 1.26 -19.44
N ARG A 322 -24.93 2.34 -19.88
CA ARG A 322 -24.50 2.54 -21.28
C ARG A 322 -23.02 2.90 -21.39
N PRO A 323 -22.12 1.90 -21.48
CA PRO A 323 -20.72 2.14 -21.80
C PRO A 323 -20.56 2.89 -23.13
N ARG A 324 -19.56 3.76 -23.21
CA ARG A 324 -19.27 4.59 -24.39
C ARG A 324 -17.78 4.93 -24.45
N PRO A 325 -17.23 5.39 -25.58
CA PRO A 325 -15.84 5.87 -25.62
C PRO A 325 -15.58 7.02 -24.64
N SER A 326 -14.42 6.99 -23.97
CA SER A 326 -14.01 8.04 -23.04
C SER A 326 -13.71 9.38 -23.74
N VAL A 327 -14.07 10.49 -23.10
CA VAL A 327 -13.69 11.86 -23.46
C VAL A 327 -12.55 12.33 -22.56
N ARG A 328 -11.55 13.00 -23.13
CA ARG A 328 -10.38 13.49 -22.39
C ARG A 328 -10.75 14.69 -21.52
N THR A 329 -10.27 14.71 -20.28
CA THR A 329 -10.47 15.83 -19.32
C THR A 329 -9.19 16.15 -18.55
N PRO A 330 -9.16 17.25 -17.75
CA PRO A 330 -8.08 17.50 -16.80
C PRO A 330 -7.95 16.45 -15.70
N ALA A 331 -9.05 15.76 -15.34
CA ALA A 331 -9.06 14.64 -14.41
C ALA A 331 -8.86 13.32 -15.15
N ASN A 332 -7.74 13.19 -15.85
CA ASN A 332 -7.49 12.15 -16.85
C ASN A 332 -7.57 10.70 -16.32
N ALA A 333 -7.29 10.45 -15.03
CA ALA A 333 -7.42 9.11 -14.46
C ALA A 333 -8.88 8.68 -14.27
N MET A 334 -9.83 9.63 -14.42
CA MET A 334 -11.27 9.38 -14.40
C MET A 334 -11.88 9.30 -15.81
N ASP A 335 -11.09 9.44 -16.87
CA ASP A 335 -11.53 9.32 -18.26
C ASP A 335 -11.80 7.85 -18.63
N VAL A 336 -12.88 7.29 -18.08
CA VAL A 336 -13.26 5.88 -18.23
C VAL A 336 -14.70 5.81 -18.71
N GLY A 337 -14.88 5.28 -19.93
CA GLY A 337 -16.18 5.14 -20.54
C GLY A 337 -16.82 3.74 -20.35
N ALA A 338 -16.06 2.77 -19.84
CA ALA A 338 -16.53 1.42 -19.54
C ALA A 338 -15.96 0.92 -18.19
N PRO A 339 -16.52 1.36 -17.05
CA PRO A 339 -15.97 1.07 -15.73
C PRO A 339 -16.07 -0.42 -15.36
N SER A 340 -14.92 -1.09 -15.27
CA SER A 340 -14.80 -2.52 -14.97
C SER A 340 -15.31 -2.94 -13.59
N ASN A 341 -15.36 -2.02 -12.61
CA ASN A 341 -15.88 -2.35 -11.27
C ASN A 341 -17.38 -2.09 -11.12
N PHE A 342 -18.08 -1.68 -12.18
CA PHE A 342 -19.54 -1.59 -12.16
C PHE A 342 -20.18 -2.95 -11.82
N GLU A 343 -19.69 -4.03 -12.43
CA GLU A 343 -20.14 -5.39 -12.14
C GLU A 343 -19.99 -5.77 -10.66
N ARG A 344 -18.92 -5.30 -9.99
CA ARG A 344 -18.71 -5.56 -8.56
C ARG A 344 -19.68 -4.79 -7.69
N MET A 345 -19.94 -3.52 -8.02
CA MET A 345 -20.93 -2.74 -7.29
C MET A 345 -22.32 -3.37 -7.41
N LEU A 346 -22.66 -3.88 -8.59
CA LEU A 346 -23.91 -4.59 -8.83
C LEU A 346 -23.95 -5.94 -8.10
N TRP A 347 -22.88 -6.73 -8.13
CA TRP A 347 -22.77 -7.99 -7.38
C TRP A 347 -22.90 -7.79 -5.88
N LEU A 348 -22.29 -6.73 -5.36
CA LEU A 348 -22.45 -6.29 -3.98
C LEU A 348 -23.93 -6.04 -3.66
N CYS A 349 -24.73 -5.58 -4.60
CA CYS A 349 -26.16 -5.35 -4.44
C CYS A 349 -27.01 -6.54 -4.93
N ASP A 350 -26.51 -7.78 -4.81
CA ASP A 350 -27.21 -9.02 -5.19
C ASP A 350 -27.65 -9.08 -6.66
N GLY A 351 -27.01 -8.31 -7.53
CA GLY A 351 -27.41 -8.19 -8.93
C GLY A 351 -28.54 -7.20 -9.18
N ASP A 352 -29.05 -6.51 -8.17
CA ASP A 352 -30.21 -5.61 -8.25
C ASP A 352 -29.77 -4.15 -8.57
N PRO A 353 -30.12 -3.63 -9.77
CA PRO A 353 -29.82 -2.25 -10.14
C PRO A 353 -30.50 -1.20 -9.24
N GLU A 354 -31.68 -1.48 -8.70
CA GLU A 354 -32.41 -0.54 -7.85
C GLU A 354 -31.79 -0.45 -6.46
N MET A 355 -31.30 -1.56 -5.91
CA MET A 355 -30.48 -1.54 -4.69
C MET A 355 -29.20 -0.73 -4.89
N LEU A 356 -28.53 -0.89 -6.02
CA LEU A 356 -27.33 -0.11 -6.34
C LEU A 356 -27.66 1.39 -6.43
N ARG A 357 -28.77 1.75 -7.10
CA ARG A 357 -29.23 3.14 -7.21
C ARG A 357 -29.62 3.73 -5.86
N ALA A 358 -30.17 2.93 -4.95
CA ALA A 358 -30.55 3.39 -3.60
C ALA A 358 -29.33 3.67 -2.70
N GLU A 359 -28.17 3.08 -2.98
CA GLU A 359 -26.94 3.31 -2.21
C GLU A 359 -26.08 4.47 -2.74
N LEU A 360 -26.33 4.93 -3.96
CA LEU A 360 -25.48 5.88 -4.68
C LEU A 360 -26.22 7.14 -5.12
N GLU A 361 -25.55 8.28 -4.98
CA GLU A 361 -25.91 9.52 -5.65
C GLU A 361 -24.89 9.83 -6.75
N GLY A 362 -25.35 10.29 -7.91
CA GLY A 362 -24.47 10.61 -9.05
C GLY A 362 -24.16 12.10 -9.12
N PHE A 363 -22.90 12.45 -9.35
CA PHE A 363 -22.48 13.82 -9.65
C PHE A 363 -21.61 13.84 -10.92
N ARG A 364 -21.87 14.82 -11.79
CA ARG A 364 -21.12 15.06 -13.04
C ARG A 364 -20.47 16.43 -12.99
N CYS A 365 -19.16 16.47 -13.21
CA CYS A 365 -18.36 17.69 -13.26
C CYS A 365 -17.77 17.89 -14.65
N ASP A 366 -17.95 19.06 -15.26
CA ASP A 366 -17.28 19.39 -16.53
C ASP A 366 -15.93 20.09 -16.31
N ASP A 367 -15.12 20.18 -17.36
CA ASP A 367 -13.78 20.77 -17.31
C ASP A 367 -13.77 22.20 -16.77
N ALA A 368 -14.79 23.00 -17.12
CA ALA A 368 -14.92 24.37 -16.64
C ALA A 368 -15.17 24.40 -15.13
N SER A 369 -16.01 23.50 -14.61
CA SER A 369 -16.27 23.34 -13.18
C SER A 369 -15.04 22.83 -12.45
N ILE A 370 -14.32 21.85 -12.98
CA ILE A 370 -13.07 21.34 -12.41
C ILE A 370 -12.07 22.49 -12.22
N ARG A 371 -11.85 23.31 -13.26
CA ARG A 371 -10.92 24.44 -13.20
C ARG A 371 -11.38 25.49 -12.18
N ARG A 372 -12.66 25.86 -12.18
CA ARG A 372 -13.20 26.80 -11.18
C ARG A 372 -13.03 26.29 -9.75
N THR A 373 -13.23 24.98 -9.52
CA THR A 373 -13.06 24.40 -8.19
C THR A 373 -11.60 24.36 -7.74
N ILE A 374 -10.66 24.10 -8.65
CA ILE A 374 -9.21 24.22 -8.34
C ILE A 374 -8.87 25.65 -7.93
N ASP A 375 -9.34 26.63 -8.70
CA ASP A 375 -9.14 28.05 -8.43
C ASP A 375 -9.72 28.45 -7.07
N GLU A 376 -10.97 28.06 -6.81
CA GLU A 376 -11.67 28.34 -5.55
C GLU A 376 -10.92 27.78 -4.33
N LEU A 377 -10.47 26.52 -4.40
CA LEU A 377 -9.73 25.87 -3.31
C LEU A 377 -8.40 26.59 -3.03
N TYR A 378 -7.77 27.11 -4.07
CA TYR A 378 -6.54 27.87 -3.94
C TYR A 378 -6.81 29.27 -3.34
N GLU A 379 -7.69 30.05 -3.94
CA GLU A 379 -7.98 31.43 -3.52
C GLU A 379 -8.55 31.51 -2.10
N ARG A 380 -9.43 30.57 -1.72
CA ARG A 380 -10.10 30.61 -0.41
C ARG A 380 -9.30 29.97 0.72
N HIS A 381 -8.51 28.94 0.40
CA HIS A 381 -7.89 28.10 1.43
C HIS A 381 -6.37 27.95 1.28
N GLY A 382 -5.76 28.52 0.24
CA GLY A 382 -4.36 28.28 -0.10
C GLY A 382 -4.07 26.82 -0.44
N TYR A 383 -5.08 26.03 -0.82
CA TYR A 383 -4.96 24.59 -1.01
C TYR A 383 -4.82 24.24 -2.49
N PHE A 384 -3.67 23.69 -2.87
CA PHE A 384 -3.46 23.14 -4.20
C PHE A 384 -4.19 21.79 -4.34
N SER A 385 -5.37 21.80 -4.95
CA SER A 385 -6.09 20.57 -5.29
C SER A 385 -5.66 20.03 -6.66
N ASP A 386 -5.50 18.72 -6.77
CA ASP A 386 -5.46 18.08 -8.06
C ASP A 386 -6.86 18.04 -8.72
N PRO A 387 -6.97 17.86 -10.06
CA PRO A 387 -8.25 17.86 -10.75
C PRO A 387 -9.25 16.79 -10.28
N HIS A 388 -8.79 15.64 -9.83
CA HIS A 388 -9.64 14.54 -9.36
C HIS A 388 -10.23 14.87 -7.99
N SER A 389 -9.40 15.34 -7.07
CA SER A 389 -9.86 15.82 -5.75
C SER A 389 -10.80 17.01 -5.88
N ALA A 390 -10.59 17.88 -6.89
CA ALA A 390 -11.49 18.99 -7.17
C ALA A 390 -12.90 18.51 -7.60
N VAL A 391 -13.00 17.42 -8.39
CA VAL A 391 -14.30 16.79 -8.66
C VAL A 391 -14.96 16.29 -7.38
N GLY A 392 -14.19 15.70 -6.46
CA GLY A 392 -14.68 15.24 -5.16
C GLY A 392 -15.19 16.38 -4.28
N TYR A 393 -14.43 17.47 -4.19
CA TYR A 393 -14.85 18.67 -3.47
C TYR A 393 -16.11 19.29 -4.07
N ALA A 394 -16.15 19.47 -5.40
CA ALA A 394 -17.31 20.02 -6.09
C ALA A 394 -18.58 19.19 -5.83
N ALA A 395 -18.46 17.86 -5.88
CA ALA A 395 -19.54 16.95 -5.55
C ALA A 395 -19.95 17.08 -4.08
N SER A 396 -18.98 17.15 -3.15
CA SER A 396 -19.23 17.31 -1.71
C SER A 396 -19.97 18.61 -1.40
N ALA A 397 -19.55 19.72 -2.01
CA ALA A 397 -20.19 21.03 -1.86
C ALA A 397 -21.60 21.05 -2.47
N ALA A 398 -21.83 20.31 -3.56
CA ALA A 398 -23.13 20.25 -4.21
C ALA A 398 -24.14 19.38 -3.46
N VAL A 399 -23.72 18.25 -2.86
CA VAL A 399 -24.62 17.40 -2.08
C VAL A 399 -24.89 17.95 -0.68
N ASP A 400 -23.92 18.68 -0.10
CA ASP A 400 -24.00 19.33 1.21
C ASP A 400 -24.49 18.38 2.32
N LYS A 401 -23.87 17.19 2.40
CA LYS A 401 -24.19 16.16 3.41
C LYS A 401 -23.03 15.98 4.39
N PRO A 402 -23.31 15.71 5.68
CA PRO A 402 -22.26 15.39 6.65
C PRO A 402 -21.44 14.20 6.19
N GLY A 403 -20.13 14.39 6.05
CA GLY A 403 -19.27 13.37 5.49
C GLY A 403 -17.89 13.86 5.11
N PHE A 404 -17.24 13.13 4.21
CA PHE A 404 -15.92 13.47 3.67
C PHE A 404 -15.80 13.02 2.22
N TYR A 405 -14.90 13.66 1.48
CA TYR A 405 -14.54 13.25 0.12
C TYR A 405 -13.13 12.69 0.09
N LEU A 406 -12.86 11.82 -0.88
CA LEU A 406 -11.52 11.25 -1.05
C LEU A 406 -10.65 12.15 -1.92
N SER A 407 -9.48 12.54 -1.40
CA SER A 407 -8.43 13.14 -2.21
C SER A 407 -7.56 12.03 -2.81
N THR A 408 -7.54 11.94 -4.14
CA THR A 408 -7.03 10.74 -4.84
C THR A 408 -5.65 10.90 -5.45
N ALA A 409 -5.12 12.12 -5.53
CA ALA A 409 -3.77 12.34 -6.03
C ALA A 409 -3.09 13.54 -5.37
N HIS A 410 -1.76 13.52 -5.38
CA HIS A 410 -0.95 14.67 -4.99
C HIS A 410 -0.95 15.72 -6.11
N PRO A 411 -1.12 17.03 -5.81
CA PRO A 411 -1.23 18.09 -6.81
C PRO A 411 -0.01 18.20 -7.74
N ALA A 412 1.19 17.90 -7.25
CA ALA A 412 2.42 17.91 -8.06
C ALA A 412 2.35 17.04 -9.34
N LYS A 413 1.47 16.03 -9.39
CA LYS A 413 1.24 15.21 -10.59
C LYS A 413 0.52 15.94 -11.73
N PHE A 414 -0.13 17.05 -11.40
CA PHE A 414 -0.99 17.85 -12.26
C PHE A 414 -0.61 19.33 -12.22
N GLY A 415 0.67 19.62 -11.95
CA GLY A 415 1.18 20.99 -11.78
C GLY A 415 0.83 21.91 -12.95
N GLU A 416 0.94 21.44 -14.19
CA GLU A 416 0.57 22.22 -15.39
C GLU A 416 -0.90 22.64 -15.40
N VAL A 417 -1.81 21.73 -15.03
CA VAL A 417 -3.25 22.03 -14.97
C VAL A 417 -3.51 23.06 -13.87
N ILE A 418 -2.92 22.86 -12.70
CA ILE A 418 -3.11 23.73 -11.54
C ILE A 418 -2.54 25.12 -11.81
N GLU A 419 -1.31 25.21 -12.30
CA GLU A 419 -0.64 26.47 -12.64
C GLU A 419 -1.38 27.24 -13.75
N SER A 420 -1.97 26.53 -14.72
CA SER A 420 -2.81 27.17 -15.75
C SER A 420 -4.08 27.84 -15.22
N VAL A 421 -4.49 27.48 -13.99
CA VAL A 421 -5.69 27.99 -13.33
C VAL A 421 -5.33 29.01 -12.27
N THR A 422 -4.41 28.68 -11.37
CA THR A 422 -4.06 29.49 -10.19
C THR A 422 -2.94 30.50 -10.44
N GLY A 423 -2.27 30.42 -11.60
CA GLY A 423 -1.05 31.18 -11.90
C GLY A 423 0.15 30.84 -11.01
N SER A 424 0.03 29.84 -10.13
CA SER A 424 1.01 29.51 -9.09
C SER A 424 1.56 28.10 -9.28
N ARG A 425 2.89 28.00 -9.28
CA ARG A 425 3.58 26.72 -9.52
C ARG A 425 3.47 25.83 -8.29
N VAL A 426 3.00 24.59 -8.49
CA VAL A 426 2.94 23.59 -7.43
C VAL A 426 4.35 23.11 -7.08
N PRO A 427 4.76 23.15 -5.79
CA PRO A 427 6.04 22.60 -5.37
C PRO A 427 6.16 21.12 -5.68
N LEU A 428 7.27 20.73 -6.31
CA LEU A 428 7.60 19.33 -6.57
C LEU A 428 8.39 18.76 -5.38
N PRO A 429 7.93 17.65 -4.76
CA PRO A 429 8.75 16.91 -3.81
C PRO A 429 10.06 16.45 -4.46
N GLU A 430 11.17 16.56 -3.73
CA GLU A 430 12.54 16.25 -4.22
C GLU A 430 12.63 14.86 -4.88
N ARG A 431 11.95 13.86 -4.30
CA ARG A 431 11.91 12.49 -4.85
C ARG A 431 11.29 12.43 -6.25
N LEU A 432 10.27 13.23 -6.53
CA LEU A 432 9.62 13.30 -7.85
C LEU A 432 10.48 14.10 -8.83
N GLU A 433 11.13 15.16 -8.37
CA GLU A 433 12.05 15.94 -9.19
C GLU A 433 13.23 15.10 -9.69
N ARG A 434 13.84 14.29 -8.81
CA ARG A 434 14.91 13.36 -9.20
C ARG A 434 14.47 12.38 -10.29
N LEU A 435 13.22 11.89 -10.24
CA LEU A 435 12.68 10.97 -11.26
C LEU A 435 12.56 11.64 -12.63
N THR A 436 12.19 12.91 -12.70
CA THR A 436 12.07 13.62 -13.99
C THR A 436 13.39 13.81 -14.73
N ARG A 437 14.52 13.66 -14.04
CA ARG A 437 15.86 13.81 -14.61
C ARG A 437 16.49 12.48 -15.04
N ARG A 438 15.85 11.34 -14.74
CA ARG A 438 16.37 10.01 -15.10
C ARG A 438 16.08 9.71 -16.58
N PRO A 439 16.94 8.93 -17.25
CA PRO A 439 16.62 8.37 -18.56
C PRO A 439 15.32 7.57 -18.49
N GLN A 440 14.48 7.75 -19.50
CA GLN A 440 13.23 7.02 -19.66
C GLN A 440 13.43 5.84 -20.62
N CYS A 441 12.86 4.69 -20.27
CA CYS A 441 12.80 3.50 -21.10
C CYS A 441 11.33 3.14 -21.33
N SER A 442 10.92 3.11 -22.60
CA SER A 442 9.66 2.51 -23.01
C SER A 442 9.78 1.94 -24.41
N GLU A 443 8.90 1.01 -24.77
CA GLU A 443 8.84 0.40 -26.10
C GLU A 443 7.47 0.64 -26.76
N PRO A 444 7.42 0.88 -28.08
CA PRO A 444 6.16 1.12 -28.77
C PRO A 444 5.38 -0.18 -28.94
N LEU A 445 4.06 -0.12 -28.75
CA LEU A 445 3.16 -1.24 -28.95
C LEU A 445 1.93 -0.82 -29.74
N ALA A 446 1.57 -1.57 -30.78
CA ALA A 446 0.29 -1.42 -31.44
C ALA A 446 -0.85 -1.81 -30.49
N ALA A 447 -2.06 -1.27 -30.67
CA ALA A 447 -3.24 -1.66 -29.88
C ALA A 447 -3.79 -3.06 -30.29
N ASP A 448 -2.91 -4.04 -30.44
CA ASP A 448 -3.12 -5.37 -30.99
C ASP A 448 -2.73 -6.46 -29.99
N LEU A 449 -3.57 -7.49 -29.87
CA LEU A 449 -3.37 -8.57 -28.90
C LEU A 449 -2.18 -9.45 -29.25
N ALA A 450 -1.97 -9.77 -30.53
CA ALA A 450 -0.87 -10.65 -30.94
C ALA A 450 0.49 -10.00 -30.67
N ALA A 451 0.62 -8.71 -30.96
CA ALA A 451 1.82 -7.94 -30.61
C ALA A 451 2.07 -7.92 -29.09
N PHE A 452 1.01 -7.80 -28.28
CA PHE A 452 1.13 -7.82 -26.82
C PHE A 452 1.52 -9.21 -26.30
N GLU A 453 0.90 -10.27 -26.81
CA GLU A 453 1.24 -11.66 -26.47
C GLU A 453 2.68 -12.01 -26.83
N GLU A 454 3.14 -11.59 -28.01
CA GLU A 454 4.51 -11.78 -28.45
C GLU A 454 5.50 -11.11 -27.49
N PHE A 455 5.24 -9.86 -27.10
CA PHE A 455 6.07 -9.17 -26.13
C PHE A 455 6.12 -9.92 -24.79
N VAL A 456 4.95 -10.24 -24.21
CA VAL A 456 4.85 -10.93 -22.92
C VAL A 456 5.48 -12.33 -22.98
N ALA A 457 5.50 -12.97 -24.15
CA ALA A 457 6.15 -14.27 -24.32
C ALA A 457 7.69 -14.18 -24.31
N ASN A 458 8.27 -13.01 -24.59
CA ASN A 458 9.72 -12.82 -24.74
C ASN A 458 10.40 -12.20 -23.51
N VAL A 459 9.64 -11.77 -22.51
CA VAL A 459 10.16 -11.26 -21.23
C VAL A 459 10.22 -12.32 -20.14
#